data_AF-A0A7C1D0K6-F1
#
_entry.id   AF-A0A7C1D0K6-F1
#
_cell.length_a   1.000
_cell.length_b   1.000
_cell.length_c   1.000
_cell.angle_alpha   90.00
_cell.angle_beta   90.00
_cell.angle_gamma   90.00
#
_symmetry.space_group_name_H-M   'P 1'
#
loop_
_entity.id
_entity.type
_entity.pdbx_description
1 polymer ?
#
loop_
_entity_poly.entity_id
_entity_poly.type
_entity_poly.pdbx_seq_one_letter_code
_entity_poly.pdbx_strand_id
1 'polypeptide(L)'
;MKSIKVTNLGEIRNELNKYKKGKKFDIHQFNQIARLAWLGKIVMQPLDPEDPDTKSFLLYVDYPDALAEHILDTDQELMGQMHIVDAQQGEALIEILRSGVEERAKMYEELRRNDFYFRHFYKPKPGEKAGDKPQADDGDA
;
A
#
# COMPACT_ATOMS: atom_id res chain seq x y z
N MET A 1 -19.78 25.73 -31.73
CA MET A 1 -18.94 25.83 -30.53
C MET A 1 -17.96 26.98 -30.72
N LYS A 2 -17.85 27.91 -29.77
CA LYS A 2 -16.89 29.02 -29.88
C LYS A 2 -15.48 28.45 -29.66
N SER A 3 -14.64 28.56 -30.68
CA SER A 3 -13.20 28.25 -30.61
C SER A 3 -12.60 29.04 -29.44
N ILE A 4 -12.15 28.31 -28.42
CA ILE A 4 -11.27 28.89 -27.41
C ILE A 4 -10.00 29.27 -28.17
N LYS A 5 -9.76 30.58 -28.35
CA LYS A 5 -8.47 31.05 -28.88
C LYS A 5 -7.42 30.74 -27.82
N VAL A 6 -6.76 29.59 -27.98
CA VAL A 6 -5.62 29.19 -27.17
C VAL A 6 -4.45 30.06 -27.60
N THR A 7 -4.29 31.20 -26.93
CA THR A 7 -3.29 32.22 -27.26
C THR A 7 -1.85 31.75 -27.02
N ASN A 8 -1.66 30.62 -26.32
CA ASN A 8 -0.34 30.09 -25.99
C ASN A 8 -0.27 28.56 -26.02
N LEU A 9 -0.20 27.99 -27.24
CA LEU A 9 -0.04 26.54 -27.45
C LEU A 9 1.28 25.99 -26.89
N GLY A 10 2.34 26.81 -26.85
CA GLY A 10 3.66 26.41 -26.39
C GLY A 10 3.70 26.14 -24.88
N GLU A 11 3.16 27.06 -24.07
CA GLU A 11 3.05 26.89 -22.62
C GLU A 11 2.20 25.68 -22.25
N ILE A 12 1.05 25.49 -22.90
CA ILE A 12 0.17 24.35 -22.63
C ILE A 12 0.89 23.03 -22.94
N ARG A 13 1.63 22.96 -24.05
CA ARG A 13 2.42 21.76 -24.37
C ARG A 13 3.49 21.48 -23.32
N ASN A 14 4.14 22.53 -22.81
CA ASN A 14 5.14 22.38 -21.75
C ASN A 14 4.54 21.90 -20.44
N GLU A 15 3.39 22.45 -20.02
CA GLU A 15 2.68 21.98 -18.83
C GLU A 15 2.20 20.53 -18.98
N LEU A 16 1.61 20.16 -20.12
CA LEU A 16 1.23 18.77 -20.39
C LEU A 16 2.44 17.82 -20.31
N ASN A 17 3.58 18.21 -20.86
CA ASN A 17 4.80 17.41 -20.79
C ASN A 17 5.33 17.24 -19.36
N LYS A 18 5.11 18.20 -18.46
CA LYS A 18 5.44 18.05 -17.04
C LYS A 18 4.57 16.99 -16.39
N TYR A 19 3.25 17.01 -16.65
CA TYR A 19 2.33 16.00 -16.13
C TYR A 19 2.63 14.60 -16.67
N LYS A 20 2.92 14.46 -17.97
CA LYS A 20 3.31 13.16 -18.57
C LYS A 20 4.58 12.56 -17.97
N LYS A 21 5.50 13.39 -17.48
CA LYS A 21 6.71 12.93 -16.79
C LYS A 21 6.46 12.61 -15.31
N GLY A 22 5.47 13.26 -14.71
CA GLY A 22 5.21 13.19 -13.27
C GLY A 22 6.25 13.95 -12.45
N LYS A 23 6.01 13.98 -11.13
CA LYS A 23 6.86 14.63 -10.14
C LYS A 23 7.58 13.57 -9.32
N LYS A 24 8.86 13.81 -9.05
CA LYS A 24 9.62 13.09 -8.03
C LYS A 24 9.28 13.67 -6.66
N PHE A 25 8.87 12.81 -5.75
CA PHE A 25 8.86 13.11 -4.32
C PHE A 25 10.29 13.27 -3.82
N ASP A 26 10.47 14.15 -2.83
CA ASP A 26 11.71 14.13 -2.07
C ASP A 26 11.82 12.85 -1.22
N ILE A 27 12.98 12.66 -0.58
CA ILE A 27 13.28 11.45 0.18
C ILE A 27 12.31 11.25 1.35
N HIS A 28 11.89 12.33 2.02
CA HIS A 28 10.98 12.25 3.16
C HIS A 28 9.57 11.87 2.71
N GLN A 29 9.06 12.59 1.70
CA GLN A 29 7.76 12.33 1.09
C GLN A 29 7.67 10.90 0.55
N PHE A 30 8.68 10.48 -0.21
CA PHE A 30 8.71 9.13 -0.77
C PHE A 30 8.66 8.05 0.31
N ASN A 31 9.44 8.19 1.39
CA ASN A 31 9.47 7.20 2.47
C ASN A 31 8.14 7.12 3.22
N GLN A 32 7.44 8.23 3.41
CA GLN A 32 6.14 8.20 4.05
C GLN A 32 5.09 7.56 3.17
N ILE A 33 5.04 7.92 1.89
CA ILE A 33 4.15 7.27 0.91
C ILE A 33 4.49 5.79 0.79
N ALA A 34 5.77 5.41 0.80
CA ALA A 34 6.20 4.02 0.77
C ALA A 34 5.69 3.20 1.96
N ARG A 35 5.63 3.78 3.16
CA ARG A 35 5.04 3.10 4.34
C ARG A 35 3.54 2.88 4.17
N LEU A 36 2.84 3.90 3.67
CA LEU A 36 1.40 3.79 3.35
C LEU A 36 1.16 2.80 2.20
N ALA A 37 2.04 2.79 1.20
CA ALA A 37 2.04 1.84 0.10
C ALA A 37 2.17 0.41 0.62
N TRP A 38 3.17 0.17 1.47
CA TRP A 38 3.36 -1.11 2.13
C TRP A 38 2.05 -1.51 2.81
N LEU A 39 1.43 -0.64 3.62
CA LEU A 39 0.15 -0.87 4.31
C LEU A 39 -1.07 -1.08 3.40
N GLY A 40 -0.96 -0.89 2.09
CA GLY A 40 -2.10 -0.98 1.17
C GLY A 40 -3.02 0.25 1.22
N LYS A 41 -2.51 1.38 1.70
CA LYS A 41 -3.22 2.67 1.81
C LYS A 41 -2.95 3.57 0.61
N ILE A 42 -2.65 2.98 -0.54
CA ILE A 42 -2.53 3.70 -1.81
C ILE A 42 -3.33 3.04 -2.90
N VAL A 43 -3.75 3.84 -3.88
CA VAL A 43 -4.31 3.35 -5.14
C VAL A 43 -3.54 3.99 -6.29
N MET A 44 -3.12 3.18 -7.26
CA MET A 44 -2.31 3.63 -8.39
C MET A 44 -2.89 3.15 -9.71
N GLN A 45 -2.76 3.99 -10.73
CA GLN A 45 -2.99 3.60 -12.13
C GLN A 45 -2.01 4.35 -13.04
N PRO A 46 -1.71 3.84 -14.25
CA PRO A 46 -1.04 4.62 -15.28
C PRO A 46 -1.78 5.94 -15.50
N LEU A 47 -1.06 7.05 -15.64
CA LEU A 47 -1.68 8.37 -15.82
C LEU A 47 -2.49 8.44 -17.13
N ASP A 48 -1.93 7.87 -18.20
CA ASP A 48 -2.57 7.77 -19.50
C ASP A 48 -2.31 6.36 -20.06
N PRO A 49 -3.25 5.42 -19.93
CA PRO A 49 -3.07 4.05 -20.41
C PRO A 49 -3.12 3.93 -21.94
N GLU A 50 -3.62 4.96 -22.65
CA GLU A 50 -3.70 4.95 -24.12
C GLU A 50 -2.41 5.48 -24.77
N ASP A 51 -1.60 6.22 -24.03
CA ASP A 51 -0.33 6.78 -24.50
C ASP A 51 0.89 5.99 -23.97
N PRO A 52 1.55 5.16 -24.81
CA PRO A 52 2.70 4.37 -24.38
C PRO A 52 3.94 5.20 -24.00
N ASP A 53 3.99 6.48 -24.37
CA ASP A 53 5.08 7.38 -23.98
C ASP A 53 4.88 7.97 -22.57
N THR A 54 3.64 7.94 -22.05
CA THR A 54 3.32 8.42 -20.70
C THR A 54 3.57 7.31 -19.69
N LYS A 55 4.68 7.43 -18.96
CA LYS A 55 5.12 6.44 -17.96
C LYS A 55 4.87 6.88 -16.51
N SER A 56 4.25 8.04 -16.31
CA SER A 56 3.88 8.50 -14.98
C SER A 56 2.63 7.77 -14.48
N PHE A 57 2.44 7.81 -13.16
CA PHE A 57 1.32 7.17 -12.49
C PHE A 57 0.47 8.22 -11.79
N LEU A 58 -0.85 8.05 -11.83
CA LEU A 58 -1.75 8.73 -10.91
C LEU A 58 -1.83 7.90 -9.61
N LEU A 59 -1.51 8.52 -8.49
CA LEU A 59 -1.45 7.94 -7.16
C LEU A 59 -2.44 8.67 -6.25
N TYR A 60 -3.31 7.93 -5.57
CA TYR A 60 -4.07 8.42 -4.43
C TYR A 60 -3.50 7.84 -3.13
N VAL A 61 -3.36 8.67 -2.10
CA VAL A 61 -2.84 8.27 -0.79
C VAL A 61 -3.96 8.40 0.24
N ASP A 62 -4.35 7.28 0.83
CA ASP A 62 -5.39 7.20 1.85
C ASP A 62 -4.81 7.32 3.27
N TYR A 63 -5.68 7.58 4.25
CA TYR A 63 -5.31 7.67 5.64
C TYR A 63 -4.98 6.28 6.22
N PRO A 64 -3.96 6.17 7.08
CA PRO A 64 -3.70 4.94 7.83
C PRO A 64 -4.84 4.65 8.83
N ASP A 65 -4.94 3.39 9.26
CA ASP A 65 -5.84 3.05 10.38
C ASP A 65 -5.27 3.60 11.70
N ALA A 66 -6.12 3.83 12.69
CA ALA A 66 -5.75 4.53 13.94
C ALA A 66 -4.49 3.99 14.65
N LEU A 67 -4.28 2.66 14.65
CA LEU A 67 -3.06 2.07 15.22
C LEU A 67 -1.82 2.44 14.41
N ALA A 68 -1.91 2.36 13.08
CA ALA A 68 -0.80 2.70 12.20
C ALA A 68 -0.52 4.20 12.23
N GLU A 69 -1.55 5.05 12.29
CA GLU A 69 -1.42 6.49 12.46
C GLU A 69 -0.67 6.87 13.75
N HIS A 70 -0.91 6.14 14.84
CA HIS A 70 -0.20 6.39 16.10
C HIS A 70 1.29 6.02 16.07
N ILE A 71 1.68 5.10 15.19
CA ILE A 71 3.05 4.58 15.09
C ILE A 71 3.85 5.29 13.99
N LEU A 72 3.19 5.65 12.89
CA LEU A 72 3.81 6.25 11.72
C LEU A 72 3.73 7.77 11.78
N ASP A 73 4.86 8.42 11.51
CA ASP A 73 4.90 9.85 11.24
C ASP A 73 4.42 10.11 9.80
N THR A 74 3.12 10.42 9.67
CA THR A 74 2.47 10.69 8.38
C THR A 74 2.29 12.18 8.15
N ASP A 75 2.80 12.68 7.01
CA ASP A 75 2.58 14.04 6.57
C ASP A 75 1.14 14.22 6.06
N GLN A 76 0.42 15.10 6.76
CA GLN A 76 -0.96 15.48 6.47
C GLN A 76 -1.10 16.12 5.08
N GLU A 77 -0.04 16.70 4.53
CA GLU A 77 -0.06 17.28 3.18
C GLU A 77 -0.05 16.22 2.06
N LEU A 78 0.36 14.98 2.36
CA LEU A 78 0.40 13.91 1.38
C LEU A 78 -0.89 13.09 1.35
N MET A 79 -1.53 12.92 2.52
CA MET A 79 -2.73 12.09 2.69
C MET A 79 -3.98 12.78 2.15
N GLY A 80 -4.94 11.98 1.67
CA GLY A 80 -6.20 12.47 1.13
C GLY A 80 -6.08 13.18 -0.23
N GLN A 81 -4.90 13.12 -0.87
CA GLN A 81 -4.61 13.82 -2.11
C GLN A 81 -4.23 12.88 -3.26
N MET A 82 -4.40 13.37 -4.49
CA MET A 82 -3.90 12.74 -5.70
C MET A 82 -2.58 13.37 -6.12
N HIS A 83 -1.64 12.52 -6.51
CA HIS A 83 -0.30 12.87 -6.94
C HIS A 83 0.00 12.26 -8.30
N ILE A 84 0.76 12.96 -9.13
CA ILE A 84 1.28 12.39 -10.38
C ILE A 84 2.76 12.09 -10.17
N VAL A 85 3.08 10.80 -10.11
CA VAL A 85 4.40 10.29 -9.74
C VAL A 85 5.14 9.92 -11.02
N ASP A 86 6.45 10.18 -11.04
CA ASP A 86 7.27 9.74 -12.16
C ASP A 86 7.39 8.21 -12.23
N ALA A 87 7.79 7.71 -13.39
CA ALA A 87 7.88 6.28 -13.67
C ALA A 87 8.74 5.52 -12.65
N GLN A 88 9.89 6.07 -12.26
CA GLN A 88 10.85 5.36 -11.42
C GLN A 88 10.33 5.16 -10.01
N GLN A 89 9.79 6.23 -9.40
CA GLN A 89 9.21 6.13 -8.06
C GLN A 89 7.88 5.38 -8.08
N GLY A 90 7.10 5.48 -9.16
CA GLY A 90 5.86 4.73 -9.32
C GLY A 90 6.10 3.21 -9.31
N GLU A 91 7.05 2.72 -10.11
CA GLU A 91 7.44 1.30 -10.13
C GLU A 91 7.95 0.83 -8.76
N ALA A 92 8.76 1.65 -8.08
CA ALA A 92 9.23 1.32 -6.74
C ALA A 92 8.07 1.17 -5.73
N LEU A 93 7.05 2.04 -5.81
CA LEU A 93 5.86 1.94 -4.96
C LEU A 93 5.04 0.68 -5.25
N ILE A 94 4.95 0.24 -6.51
CA ILE A 94 4.27 -1.01 -6.89
C ILE A 94 4.96 -2.21 -6.21
N GLU A 95 6.29 -2.27 -6.25
CA GLU A 95 7.05 -3.34 -5.63
C GLU A 95 6.87 -3.35 -4.10
N ILE A 96 6.86 -2.19 -3.47
CA ILE A 96 6.65 -2.03 -2.02
C ILE A 96 5.22 -2.40 -1.61
N LEU A 97 4.22 -2.03 -2.42
CA LEU A 97 2.83 -2.43 -2.21
C LEU A 97 2.71 -3.96 -2.28
N ARG A 98 3.31 -4.59 -3.29
CA ARG A 98 3.28 -6.05 -3.45
C ARG A 98 3.93 -6.75 -2.26
N SER A 99 5.13 -6.34 -1.84
CA SER A 99 5.81 -6.94 -0.70
C SER A 99 5.00 -6.77 0.60
N GLY A 100 4.40 -5.60 0.82
CA GLY A 100 3.57 -5.37 2.00
C GLY A 100 2.33 -6.25 2.05
N VAL A 101 1.66 -6.46 0.92
CA VAL A 101 0.53 -7.38 0.84
C VAL A 101 0.96 -8.81 1.18
N GLU A 102 2.06 -9.29 0.59
CA GLU A 102 2.60 -10.63 0.83
C GLU A 102 2.99 -10.86 2.30
N GLU A 103 3.71 -9.91 2.90
CA GLU A 103 4.16 -9.98 4.30
C GLU A 103 2.99 -9.97 5.29
N ARG A 104 1.99 -9.11 5.08
CA ARG A 104 0.79 -9.10 5.93
C ARG A 104 -0.07 -10.34 5.75
N ALA A 105 -0.21 -10.86 4.52
CA ALA A 105 -0.92 -12.11 4.28
C ALA A 105 -0.27 -13.25 5.08
N LYS A 106 1.06 -13.36 5.03
CA LYS A 106 1.81 -14.33 5.83
C LYS A 106 1.57 -14.17 7.34
N MET A 107 1.62 -12.94 7.85
CA MET A 107 1.34 -12.66 9.26
C MET A 107 -0.07 -13.12 9.66
N TYR A 108 -1.08 -12.87 8.83
CA TYR A 108 -2.44 -13.33 9.10
C TYR A 108 -2.60 -14.85 9.00
N GLU A 109 -1.89 -15.52 8.09
CA GLU A 109 -1.86 -16.98 8.04
C GLU A 109 -1.24 -17.59 9.29
N GLU A 110 -0.15 -17.02 9.79
CA GLU A 110 0.49 -17.44 11.04
C GLU A 110 -0.46 -17.23 12.23
N LEU A 111 -1.13 -16.07 12.28
CA LEU A 111 -2.14 -15.78 13.30
C LEU A 111 -3.28 -16.79 13.27
N ARG A 112 -3.79 -17.14 12.08
CA ARG A 112 -4.86 -18.14 11.89
C ARG A 112 -4.45 -19.53 12.39
N ARG A 113 -3.16 -19.89 12.26
CA ARG A 113 -2.63 -21.20 12.70
C ARG A 113 -2.35 -21.26 14.20
N ASN A 114 -2.24 -20.11 14.87
CA ASN A 114 -1.94 -20.05 16.29
C ASN A 114 -3.14 -20.48 17.13
N ASP A 115 -2.97 -21.57 17.89
CA ASP A 115 -3.93 -22.00 18.91
C ASP A 115 -3.59 -21.31 20.25
N PHE A 116 -4.16 -20.12 20.44
CA PHE A 116 -3.96 -19.36 21.68
C PHE A 116 -4.54 -20.09 22.90
N TYR A 117 -5.66 -20.79 22.74
CA TYR A 117 -6.31 -21.48 23.84
C TYR A 117 -5.43 -22.61 24.37
N PHE A 118 -4.97 -23.50 23.50
CA PHE A 118 -4.08 -24.59 23.88
C PHE A 118 -2.78 -24.07 24.50
N ARG A 119 -2.18 -23.02 23.92
CA ARG A 119 -0.95 -22.42 24.43
C ARG A 119 -1.06 -21.92 25.87
N HIS A 120 -2.21 -21.39 26.27
CA HIS A 120 -2.40 -20.79 27.59
C HIS A 120 -3.03 -21.74 28.62
N PHE A 121 -3.89 -22.65 28.17
CA PHE A 121 -4.73 -23.45 29.07
C PHE A 121 -4.42 -24.95 29.04
N TYR A 122 -3.71 -25.46 28.03
CA TYR A 122 -3.25 -26.85 28.04
C TYR A 122 -1.85 -26.96 28.67
N LYS A 123 -1.78 -27.64 29.81
CA LYS A 123 -0.50 -28.10 30.39
C LYS A 123 -0.33 -29.56 30.01
N PRO A 124 0.70 -29.93 29.21
CA PRO A 124 0.93 -31.33 28.87
C PRO A 124 1.14 -32.14 30.16
N LYS A 125 0.49 -33.31 30.25
CA LYS A 125 0.70 -34.22 31.38
C LYS A 125 2.14 -34.73 31.36
N PRO A 126 2.73 -35.10 32.51
CA PRO A 126 4.08 -35.68 32.54
C PRO A 126 4.11 -36.95 31.69
N GLY A 127 4.82 -36.92 30.56
CA GLY A 127 4.94 -38.02 29.60
C GLY A 127 4.35 -37.74 28.20
N GLU A 128 3.52 -36.71 28.04
CA GLU A 128 3.01 -36.28 26.73
C GLU A 128 3.98 -35.28 26.08
N LYS A 129 4.34 -35.50 24.80
CA LYS A 129 5.12 -34.52 24.03
C LYS A 129 4.21 -33.36 23.63
N ALA A 130 4.67 -32.13 23.86
CA ALA A 130 4.01 -30.92 23.39
C ALA A 130 3.97 -30.92 21.86
N GLY A 131 2.84 -31.34 21.26
CA GLY A 131 2.68 -31.42 19.81
C GLY A 131 1.62 -32.41 19.34
N ASP A 132 1.21 -33.37 20.16
CA ASP A 132 0.03 -34.19 19.86
C ASP A 132 -1.21 -33.34 20.12
N LYS A 133 -1.79 -32.79 19.04
CA LYS A 133 -3.10 -32.14 19.11
C LYS A 133 -4.09 -33.19 19.61
N PRO A 134 -4.82 -32.95 20.71
CA PRO A 134 -5.98 -33.77 21.01
C PRO A 134 -6.94 -33.60 19.85
N GLN A 135 -7.34 -34.72 19.23
CA GLN A 135 -8.43 -34.72 18.27
C GLN A 135 -9.63 -34.10 18.99
N ALA A 136 -10.11 -32.96 18.49
CA ALA A 136 -11.26 -32.29 19.08
C ALA A 136 -12.40 -33.30 19.11
N ASP A 137 -12.78 -33.70 20.32
CA ASP A 137 -13.99 -34.47 20.55
C ASP A 137 -15.12 -33.50 20.22
N ASP A 138 -15.82 -33.75 19.11
CA ASP A 138 -17.09 -33.10 18.77
C ASP A 138 -18.11 -33.56 19.83
N GLY A 139 -18.01 -32.98 21.02
CA GLY A 139 -18.95 -33.16 22.11
C GLY A 139 -20.09 -32.18 21.96
N ASP A 140 -21.26 -32.71 21.57
CA ASP A 140 -22.57 -32.07 21.67
C ASP A 140 -22.72 -31.21 22.94
N ALA A 141 -23.02 -29.91 22.77
CA ALA A 141 -23.95 -29.10 23.59
C ALA A 141 -24.09 -27.68 23.03
#